data_AF-A0A425Y658-F1
#
_entry.id   AF-A0A425Y658-F1
#
_cell.length_a   1.000
_cell.length_b   1.000
_cell.length_c   1.000
_cell.angle_alpha   90.00
_cell.angle_beta   90.00
_cell.angle_gamma   90.00
#
_symmetry.space_group_name_H-M   'P 1'
#
loop_
_entity.id
_entity.type
_entity.pdbx_description
1 polymer ?
#
loop_
_entity_poly.entity_id
_entity_poly.type
_entity_poly.pdbx_seq_one_letter_code
_entity_poly.pdbx_strand_id
1 'polypeptide(L)'
;MIKFVRHIKVGDQEFETWFGMEIKKKGNRPNIDIFYYTDDPSEELSMHQLIKSNFQSKKDALQFGIKFMRSMYQDMIQREKEVAKKEEKAEQSDSTEKVSE
;
A
#
# COMPACT_ATOMS: atom_id res chain seq x y z
N MET A 1 12.11 1.75 16.65
CA MET A 1 11.83 1.80 15.20
C MET A 1 11.85 3.25 14.73
N ILE A 2 12.47 3.54 13.59
CA ILE A 2 12.45 4.87 12.96
C ILE A 2 11.16 4.97 12.14
N LYS A 3 10.31 5.95 12.44
CA LYS A 3 9.05 6.21 11.72
C LYS A 3 9.23 7.37 10.75
N PHE A 4 8.68 7.28 9.54
CA PHE A 4 8.74 8.37 8.56
C PHE A 4 7.64 8.27 7.50
N VAL A 5 7.17 9.42 7.01
CA VAL A 5 6.20 9.52 5.91
C VAL A 5 6.88 9.55 4.55
N ARG A 6 6.24 8.95 3.54
CA ARG A 6 6.48 9.21 2.13
C ARG A 6 5.17 9.42 1.40
N HIS A 7 5.17 10.35 0.46
CA HIS A 7 4.10 10.50 -0.52
C HIS A 7 4.47 9.67 -1.75
N ILE A 8 3.57 8.76 -2.14
CA ILE A 8 3.77 7.80 -3.23
C ILE A 8 2.76 8.14 -4.33
N LYS A 9 3.27 8.71 -5.42
CA LYS A 9 2.47 8.97 -6.62
C LYS A 9 2.25 7.69 -7.44
N VAL A 10 1.01 7.45 -7.83
CA VAL A 10 0.56 6.33 -8.67
C VAL A 10 -0.46 6.86 -9.69
N GLY A 11 -0.02 7.04 -10.94
CA GLY A 11 -0.82 7.73 -11.95
C GLY A 11 -1.10 9.17 -11.52
N ASP A 12 -2.37 9.54 -11.48
CA ASP A 12 -2.85 10.87 -11.07
C ASP A 12 -3.17 10.96 -9.57
N GLN A 13 -3.02 9.87 -8.82
CA GLN A 13 -3.27 9.82 -7.38
C GLN A 13 -1.95 9.89 -6.59
N GLU A 14 -2.02 10.43 -5.38
CA GLU A 14 -0.93 10.48 -4.42
C GLU A 14 -1.39 9.90 -3.09
N PHE A 15 -0.60 8.98 -2.54
CA PHE A 15 -0.88 8.30 -1.28
C PHE A 15 0.14 8.68 -0.23
N GLU A 16 -0.32 9.08 0.94
CA GLU A 16 0.54 9.19 2.11
C GLU A 16 0.76 7.81 2.73
N THR A 17 2.01 7.45 2.96
CA THR A 17 2.37 6.18 3.61
C THR A 17 3.34 6.41 4.75
N TRP A 18 2.96 5.97 5.93
CA TRP A 18 3.84 5.84 7.07
C TRP A 18 4.66 4.55 6.98
N PHE A 19 5.97 4.68 7.07
CA PHE A 19 6.92 3.58 7.12
C PHE A 19 7.58 3.48 8.49
N GLY A 20 7.87 2.24 8.87
CA GLY A 20 8.73 1.90 9.99
C GLY A 20 10.02 1.26 9.50
N MET A 21 11.16 1.63 10.09
CA MET A 21 12.45 0.97 9.82
C MET A 21 13.11 0.57 11.13
N GLU A 22 13.46 -0.71 11.25
CA GLU A 22 14.20 -1.24 12.39
C GLU A 22 15.60 -1.62 11.92
N ILE A 23 16.63 -1.14 12.64
CA ILE A 23 18.03 -1.40 12.29
C ILE A 23 18.62 -2.22 13.43
N LYS A 24 18.82 -3.50 13.16
CA LYS A 24 19.45 -4.46 14.06
C LYS A 24 20.89 -4.67 13.66
N LYS A 25 21.73 -5.05 14.62
CA LYS A 25 23.10 -5.50 14.35
C LYS A 25 23.12 -7.03 14.39
N LYS A 26 23.43 -7.67 13.27
CA LYS A 26 23.59 -9.14 13.19
C LYS A 26 25.04 -9.46 12.86
N GLY A 27 25.86 -9.62 13.90
CA GLY A 27 27.32 -9.71 13.78
C GLY A 27 27.93 -8.37 13.33
N ASN A 28 28.75 -8.41 12.27
CA ASN A 28 29.38 -7.22 11.68
C ASN A 28 28.56 -6.54 10.58
N ARG A 29 27.36 -7.06 10.25
CA ARG A 29 26.52 -6.49 9.19
C ARG A 29 25.23 -5.89 9.75
N PRO A 30 24.77 -4.76 9.19
CA PRO A 30 23.44 -4.25 9.51
C PRO A 30 22.37 -5.24 9.01
N ASN A 31 21.33 -5.41 9.81
CA ASN A 31 20.13 -6.12 9.44
C ASN A 31 18.97 -5.13 9.58
N ILE A 32 18.43 -4.70 8.45
CA ILE A 32 17.41 -3.66 8.39
C ILE A 32 16.09 -4.29 7.97
N ASP A 33 15.06 -4.03 8.75
CA ASP A 33 13.67 -4.43 8.49
C ASP A 33 12.87 -3.18 8.10
N ILE A 34 12.00 -3.31 7.10
CA ILE A 34 11.09 -2.24 6.66
C ILE A 34 9.64 -2.68 6.82
N PHE A 35 8.81 -1.77 7.31
CA PHE A 35 7.41 -1.95 7.66
C PHE A 35 6.59 -0.80 7.03
N TYR A 36 5.30 -1.02 6.79
CA TYR A 36 4.33 0.07 6.62
C TYR A 36 3.38 0.09 7.81
N TYR A 37 2.81 1.25 8.12
CA TYR A 37 1.72 1.36 9.08
C TYR A 37 0.37 1.37 8.36
N THR A 38 -0.65 0.81 9.00
CA THR A 38 -2.03 0.84 8.50
C THR A 38 -2.66 2.23 8.56
N ASP A 39 -2.15 3.10 9.44
CA ASP A 39 -2.59 4.49 9.62
C ASP A 39 -1.46 5.34 10.25
N ASP A 40 -1.73 6.57 10.67
CA ASP A 40 -0.80 7.40 11.45
C ASP A 40 -0.29 6.63 12.68
N PRO A 41 1.02 6.52 12.90
CA PRO A 41 1.60 5.69 13.95
C PRO A 41 1.48 6.29 15.36
N SER A 42 0.76 7.41 15.52
CA SER A 42 0.29 7.97 16.80
C SER A 42 -1.11 7.50 17.19
N GLU A 43 -1.89 6.99 16.24
CA GLU A 43 -3.22 6.44 16.49
C GLU A 43 -3.16 5.09 17.21
N GLU A 44 -4.08 4.87 18.15
CA GLU A 44 -4.08 3.67 19.01
C GLU A 44 -4.26 2.37 18.22
N LEU A 45 -5.08 2.42 17.16
CA LEU A 45 -5.39 1.26 16.32
C LEU A 45 -4.38 1.07 15.17
N SER A 46 -3.38 1.95 15.05
CA SER A 46 -2.39 1.84 13.98
C SER A 46 -1.44 0.68 14.25
N MET A 47 -1.39 -0.24 13.29
CA MET A 47 -0.51 -1.41 13.33
C MET A 47 0.58 -1.29 12.28
N HIS A 48 1.80 -1.70 12.62
CA HIS A 48 2.86 -1.87 11.63
C HIS A 48 2.88 -3.29 11.06
N GLN A 49 3.00 -3.39 9.74
CA GLN A 49 3.08 -4.64 9.01
C GLN A 49 4.46 -4.76 8.36
N LEU A 50 5.10 -5.92 8.55
CA LEU A 50 6.42 -6.18 7.96
C LEU A 50 6.30 -6.31 6.45
N ILE A 51 7.06 -5.49 5.72
CA ILE A 51 7.19 -5.63 4.27
C ILE A 51 8.27 -6.67 3.97
N LYS A 52 9.48 -6.46 4.50
CA LYS A 52 10.63 -7.35 4.29
C LYS A 52 11.75 -7.09 5.31
N SER A 53 12.48 -8.16 5.61
CA SER A 53 13.62 -8.17 6.54
C SER A 53 14.96 -8.40 5.83
N ASN A 54 16.06 -8.20 6.58
CA ASN A 54 17.44 -8.54 6.18
C ASN A 54 18.07 -7.66 5.11
N PHE A 55 17.67 -6.40 4.98
CA PHE A 55 18.39 -5.45 4.15
C PHE A 55 19.75 -5.09 4.74
N GLN A 56 20.72 -4.86 3.87
CA GLN A 56 22.09 -4.47 4.25
C GLN A 56 22.30 -2.95 4.18
N SER A 57 21.33 -2.20 3.65
CA SER A 57 21.37 -0.73 3.60
C SER A 57 19.99 -0.13 3.81
N LYS A 58 19.95 1.07 4.41
CA LYS A 58 18.68 1.81 4.61
C LYS A 58 18.05 2.21 3.28
N LYS A 59 18.88 2.50 2.28
CA LYS A 59 18.46 2.93 0.94
C LYS A 59 17.71 1.80 0.23
N ASP A 60 18.25 0.58 0.25
CA ASP A 60 17.62 -0.57 -0.40
C ASP A 60 16.31 -0.94 0.30
N ALA A 61 16.30 -0.91 1.63
CA ALA A 61 15.09 -1.12 2.43
C ALA A 61 13.99 -0.13 2.05
N LEU A 62 14.33 1.17 1.96
CA LEU A 62 13.40 2.22 1.58
C LEU A 62 12.90 2.08 0.13
N GLN A 63 13.80 1.85 -0.83
CA GLN A 63 13.42 1.67 -2.23
C GLN A 63 12.50 0.47 -2.42
N PHE A 64 12.78 -0.63 -1.71
CA PHE A 64 11.90 -1.80 -1.71
C PHE A 64 10.54 -1.48 -1.09
N GLY A 65 10.51 -0.82 0.06
CA GLY A 65 9.26 -0.42 0.73
C GLY A 65 8.38 0.46 -0.15
N ILE A 66 8.95 1.49 -0.79
CA ILE A 66 8.22 2.36 -1.72
C ILE A 66 7.68 1.57 -2.91
N LYS A 67 8.50 0.67 -3.49
CA LYS A 67 8.07 -0.15 -4.63
C LYS A 67 6.92 -1.08 -4.23
N PHE A 68 7.01 -1.73 -3.07
CA PHE A 68 5.98 -2.60 -2.54
C PHE A 68 4.64 -1.87 -2.40
N MET A 69 4.65 -0.72 -1.73
CA MET A 69 3.43 0.07 -1.50
C MET A 69 2.87 0.63 -2.81
N ARG A 70 3.72 1.09 -3.74
CA ARG A 70 3.28 1.50 -5.08
C ARG A 70 2.51 0.38 -5.79
N SER A 71 3.02 -0.86 -5.77
CA SER A 71 2.32 -1.99 -6.37
C SER A 71 0.99 -2.28 -5.67
N MET A 72 0.96 -2.23 -4.34
CA MET A 72 -0.28 -2.41 -3.57
C MET A 72 -1.35 -1.37 -3.93
N TYR A 73 -0.97 -0.09 -4.08
CA TYR A 73 -1.88 0.97 -4.52
C TYR A 73 -2.34 0.81 -5.96
N GLN A 74 -1.45 0.34 -6.86
CA GLN A 74 -1.84 0.01 -8.23
C GLN A 74 -2.92 -1.08 -8.25
N ASP A 75 -2.75 -2.15 -7.47
CA ASP A 75 -3.72 -3.24 -7.37
C ASP A 75 -5.03 -2.80 -6.72
N MET A 76 -4.98 -1.83 -5.79
CA MET A 76 -6.16 -1.22 -5.18
C MET A 76 -6.97 -0.43 -6.22
N ILE A 77 -6.32 0.50 -6.92
CA ILE A 77 -6.95 1.32 -7.97
C ILE A 77 -7.55 0.43 -9.07
N GLN A 78 -6.85 -0.64 -9.46
CA GLN A 78 -7.33 -1.56 -10.48
C GLN A 78 -8.60 -2.29 -10.03
N ARG A 79 -8.65 -2.75 -8.78
CA ARG A 79 -9.83 -3.40 -8.20
C ARG A 79 -11.02 -2.45 -8.13
N GLU A 80 -10.82 -1.21 -7.73
CA GLU A 80 -11.88 -0.19 -7.71
C GLU A 80 -12.49 0.03 -9.10
N LYS A 81 -11.65 0.12 -10.13
CA LYS A 81 -12.11 0.24 -11.53
C LYS A 81 -12.89 -0.98 -12.00
N GLU A 82 -12.51 -2.17 -11.57
CA GLU A 82 -13.19 -3.42 -11.92
C GLU A 82 -14.55 -3.55 -11.23
N VAL A 83 -14.67 -3.08 -9.99
CA VAL A 83 -15.96 -3.04 -9.26
C VAL A 83 -16.91 -2.05 -9.94
N ALA A 84 -16.47 -0.82 -10.21
CA ALA A 84 -17.30 0.19 -10.87
C ALA A 84 -17.83 -0.29 -12.23
N LYS A 85 -16.99 -0.94 -13.05
CA LYS A 85 -17.42 -1.52 -14.34
C LYS A 85 -18.46 -2.63 -14.23
N LYS A 86 -18.49 -3.37 -13.11
CA LYS A 86 -19.50 -4.41 -12.87
C LYS A 86 -20.83 -3.80 -12.43
N GLU A 87 -20.80 -2.75 -11.62
CA GLU A 87 -21.99 -2.00 -11.20
C GLU A 87 -22.67 -1.34 -12.40
N GLU A 88 -21.91 -0.66 -13.28
CA GLU A 88 -22.45 -0.05 -14.51
C GLU A 88 -23.13 -1.07 -15.45
N LYS A 89 -22.59 -2.30 -15.53
CA LYS A 89 -23.18 -3.38 -16.33
C LYS A 89 -24.46 -3.94 -15.70
N ALA A 90 -24.53 -4.01 -14.37
CA ALA A 90 -25.71 -4.51 -13.65
C ALA A 90 -26.89 -3.54 -13.80
N GLU A 91 -26.65 -2.23 -13.75
CA GLU A 91 -27.68 -1.20 -13.91
C GLU A 91 -28.24 -1.12 -15.35
N GLN A 92 -27.42 -1.40 -16.37
CA GLN A 92 -27.89 -1.51 -17.76
C GLN A 92 -28.72 -2.78 -18.01
N SER A 93 -28.45 -3.88 -17.32
CA SER A 93 -29.26 -5.10 -17.47
C SER A 93 -30.64 -4.99 -16.82
N ASP A 94 -30.79 -4.28 -15.70
CA ASP A 94 -32.08 -4.12 -15.00
C ASP A 94 -33.02 -3.11 -15.70
N SER A 95 -32.47 -2.17 -16.47
CA SER A 95 -33.25 -1.20 -17.23
C SER A 95 -33.76 -1.72 -18.59
N THR A 96 -33.30 -2.89 -19.04
CA THR A 96 -33.75 -3.50 -20.31
C THR A 96 -34.95 -4.44 -20.12
N GLU A 97 -35.26 -4.88 -18.89
CA GLU A 97 -36.32 -5.86 -18.63
C GLU A 97 -37.71 -5.24 -18.34
N LYS A 98 -37.80 -3.92 -18.16
CA LYS A 98 -39.08 -3.21 -17.88
C LYS A 98 -39.82 -2.67 -19.10
N VAL A 99 -39.39 -2.99 -20.32
CA VAL A 99 -40.04 -2.52 -21.57
C VAL A 99 -40.51 -3.72 -22.41
N SER A 100 -41.23 -4.65 -21.80
CA SER A 100 -42.01 -5.64 -22.54
C SER A 100 -43.21 -6.09 -21.68
N GLU A 101 -44.23 -5.25 -21.61
CA GLU A 101 -45.61 -5.63 -21.29
C GLU A 101 -46.52 -5.26 -22.46
#